data_AF-A0A075AX72-F1
#
_entry.id   AF-A0A075AX72-F1
#
_cell.length_a   1.000
_cell.length_b   1.000
_cell.length_c   1.000
_cell.angle_alpha   90.00
_cell.angle_beta   90.00
_cell.angle_gamma   90.00
#
_symmetry.space_group_name_H-M   'P 1'
#
loop_
_entity.id
_entity.type
_entity.pdbx_description
1 polymer ?
#
loop_
_entity_poly.entity_id
_entity_poly.type
_entity_poly.pdbx_seq_one_letter_code
_entity_poly.pdbx_strand_id
1 'polypeptide(L)'
;MRKYLPEGDNIVDHSLTEHLQVKKDLEQLESLNVEHVNFVPLVSRVMTDFQSHVQEEENDILPKFAQFCPLDELISLKDKFIKTKSTAPTRPHSGAPDTGGISQKVAGAAAAVVDKMKDTAREFVAEE
;
A
#
# COMPACT_ATOMS: atom_id res chain seq x y z
N MET A 1 5.57 -13.74 5.36
CA MET A 1 5.34 -13.48 6.80
C MET A 1 4.52 -14.58 7.45
N ARG A 2 3.24 -14.81 7.08
CA ARG A 2 2.38 -15.90 7.62
C ARG A 2 3.09 -17.26 7.86
N LYS A 3 3.83 -17.74 6.86
CA LYS A 3 4.54 -19.03 6.91
C LYS A 3 5.75 -19.06 7.86
N TYR A 4 6.42 -17.94 8.07
CA TYR A 4 7.77 -17.92 8.66
C TYR A 4 7.83 -17.23 10.03
N LEU A 5 6.92 -16.29 10.33
CA LEU A 5 6.89 -15.62 11.62
C LEU A 5 6.00 -16.39 12.63
N PRO A 6 6.41 -16.45 13.91
CA PRO A 6 5.47 -16.75 14.99
C PRO A 6 4.28 -15.77 14.94
N GLU A 7 3.06 -16.29 15.10
CA GLU A 7 1.83 -15.48 14.96
C GLU A 7 1.72 -14.72 13.62
N GLY A 8 2.36 -15.25 12.57
CA GLY A 8 2.45 -14.58 11.28
C GLY A 8 1.10 -14.28 10.63
N ASP A 9 0.03 -15.02 10.98
CA ASP A 9 -1.31 -14.71 10.54
C ASP A 9 -1.83 -13.41 11.15
N ASN A 10 -1.80 -13.30 12.48
CA ASN A 10 -2.21 -12.11 13.21
C ASN A 10 -1.45 -10.86 12.74
N ILE A 11 -0.13 -10.99 12.57
CA ILE A 11 0.73 -9.89 12.10
C ILE A 11 0.30 -9.40 10.71
N VAL A 12 0.05 -10.33 9.78
CA VAL A 12 -0.35 -9.96 8.42
C VAL A 12 -1.78 -9.43 8.38
N ASP A 13 -2.72 -10.02 9.13
CA ASP A 13 -4.09 -9.53 9.21
C ASP A 13 -4.17 -8.12 9.82
N HIS A 14 -3.33 -7.83 10.82
CA HIS A 14 -3.18 -6.51 11.40
C HIS A 14 -2.65 -5.50 10.38
N SER A 15 -1.47 -5.76 9.77
CA SER A 15 -0.86 -4.89 8.75
C SER A 15 -1.80 -4.61 7.58
N LEU A 16 -2.53 -5.62 7.09
CA LEU A 16 -3.53 -5.45 6.02
C LEU A 16 -4.71 -4.55 6.45
N THR A 17 -5.14 -4.63 7.70
CA THR A 17 -6.21 -3.77 8.25
C THR A 17 -5.75 -2.31 8.31
N GLU A 18 -4.52 -2.07 8.77
CA GLU A 18 -3.94 -0.72 8.80
C GLU A 18 -3.76 -0.15 7.40
N HIS A 19 -3.23 -0.95 6.45
CA HIS A 19 -3.11 -0.56 5.04
C HIS A 19 -4.46 -0.14 4.46
N LEU A 20 -5.51 -0.92 4.72
CA LEU A 20 -6.85 -0.61 4.23
C LEU A 20 -7.36 0.73 4.80
N GLN A 21 -7.10 0.99 6.08
CA GLN A 21 -7.51 2.25 6.71
C GLN A 21 -6.78 3.44 6.08
N VAL A 22 -5.46 3.35 5.90
CA VAL A 22 -4.66 4.40 5.23
C VAL A 22 -5.12 4.62 3.78
N LYS A 23 -5.40 3.55 3.02
CA LYS A 23 -5.92 3.66 1.65
C LYS A 23 -7.26 4.39 1.59
N LYS A 24 -8.20 4.06 2.50
CA LYS A 24 -9.51 4.74 2.56
C LYS A 24 -9.37 6.22 2.89
N ASP A 25 -8.47 6.55 3.82
CA ASP A 25 -8.23 7.94 4.19
C ASP A 25 -7.56 8.73 3.07
N LEU A 26 -6.64 8.12 2.32
CA LEU A 26 -6.04 8.70 1.12
C LEU A 26 -7.08 8.90 0.00
N GLU A 27 -7.97 7.93 -0.24
CA GLU A 27 -9.07 8.09 -1.20
C GLU A 27 -10.01 9.23 -0.82
N GLN A 28 -10.35 9.34 0.47
CA GLN A 28 -11.14 10.45 0.97
C GLN A 28 -10.40 11.77 0.77
N LEU A 29 -9.10 11.82 1.07
CA LEU A 29 -8.27 13.01 0.88
C LEU A 29 -8.20 13.43 -0.59
N GLU A 30 -8.06 12.49 -1.53
CA GLU A 30 -8.05 12.78 -2.98
C GLU A 30 -9.36 13.42 -3.45
N SER A 31 -10.48 13.13 -2.79
CA SER A 31 -11.79 13.68 -3.13
C SER A 31 -12.09 15.06 -2.51
N LEU A 32 -11.26 15.53 -1.58
CA LEU A 32 -11.47 16.79 -0.86
C LEU A 32 -10.74 17.96 -1.53
N ASN A 33 -11.39 19.12 -1.57
CA ASN A 33 -10.72 20.38 -1.85
C ASN A 33 -9.79 20.74 -0.68
N VAL A 34 -8.63 21.32 -0.97
CA VAL A 34 -7.64 21.79 0.02
C VAL A 34 -8.21 22.82 1.00
N GLU A 35 -9.23 23.58 0.60
CA GLU A 35 -9.93 24.57 1.43
C GLU A 35 -10.97 23.93 2.37
N HIS A 36 -11.28 22.65 2.20
CA HIS A 36 -12.26 21.95 3.01
C HIS A 36 -11.78 21.85 4.47
N VAL A 37 -12.66 22.12 5.44
CA VAL A 37 -12.34 22.13 6.88
C VAL A 37 -11.68 20.83 7.37
N ASN A 38 -12.02 19.69 6.76
CA ASN A 38 -11.47 18.38 7.10
C ASN A 38 -10.18 18.02 6.37
N PHE A 39 -9.68 18.83 5.43
CA PHE A 39 -8.48 18.50 4.64
C PHE A 39 -7.25 18.34 5.53
N VAL A 40 -6.89 19.38 6.30
CA VAL A 40 -5.72 19.35 7.19
C VAL A 40 -5.83 18.28 8.27
N PRO A 41 -6.96 18.11 8.99
CA PRO A 41 -7.13 17.02 9.94
C PRO A 41 -6.91 15.63 9.32
N LEU A 42 -7.41 15.41 8.09
CA LEU A 42 -7.27 14.12 7.41
C LEU A 42 -5.83 13.86 6.97
N VAL A 43 -5.11 14.88 6.46
CA VAL A 43 -3.67 14.77 6.18
C VAL A 43 -2.90 14.35 7.42
N SER A 44 -3.15 15.01 8.56
CA SER A 44 -2.47 14.69 9.82
C SER A 44 -2.72 13.25 10.26
N ARG A 45 -3.96 12.75 10.11
CA ARG A 45 -4.30 11.35 10.43
C ARG A 45 -3.56 10.38 9.52
N VAL A 46 -3.64 10.56 8.19
CA VAL A 46 -2.93 9.73 7.20
C VAL A 46 -1.43 9.67 7.52
N MET A 47 -0.81 10.81 7.79
CA MET A 47 0.62 10.87 8.10
C MET A 47 0.96 10.15 9.41
N THR A 48 0.11 10.27 10.44
CA THR A 48 0.31 9.62 11.73
C THR A 48 0.20 8.09 11.58
N ASP A 49 -0.85 7.62 10.93
CA ASP A 49 -1.12 6.20 10.76
C ASP A 49 -0.05 5.56 9.87
N PHE A 50 0.32 6.22 8.76
CA PHE A 50 1.40 5.76 7.88
C PHE A 50 2.74 5.68 8.60
N GLN A 51 3.12 6.71 9.37
CA GLN A 51 4.39 6.70 10.09
C GLN A 51 4.44 5.62 11.18
N SER A 52 3.34 5.44 11.90
CA SER A 52 3.23 4.40 12.93
C SER A 52 3.40 3.01 12.30
N HIS A 53 2.72 2.78 11.19
CA HIS A 53 2.79 1.53 10.45
C HIS A 53 4.21 1.24 9.91
N VAL A 54 4.87 2.24 9.28
CA VAL A 54 6.26 2.10 8.80
C VAL A 54 7.20 1.80 9.97
N GLN A 55 7.03 2.46 11.11
CA GLN A 55 7.87 2.22 12.28
C GLN A 55 7.72 0.80 12.83
N GLU A 56 6.50 0.25 12.85
CA GLU A 56 6.27 -1.14 13.26
C GLU A 56 6.93 -2.12 12.27
N GLU A 57 6.72 -1.93 10.97
CA GLU A 57 7.28 -2.82 9.97
C GLU A 57 8.81 -2.80 9.95
N GLU A 58 9.42 -1.61 9.93
CA GLU A 58 10.87 -1.46 9.80
C GLU A 58 11.64 -1.85 11.06
N ASN A 59 11.10 -1.56 12.25
CA ASN A 59 11.81 -1.81 13.51
C ASN A 59 11.51 -3.19 14.11
N ASP A 60 10.37 -3.81 13.76
CA ASP A 60 9.96 -5.07 14.37
C ASP A 60 9.73 -6.19 13.35
N ILE A 61 8.78 -6.02 12.44
CA ILE A 61 8.27 -7.13 11.62
C ILE A 61 9.30 -7.57 10.57
N LEU A 62 9.89 -6.63 9.81
CA LEU A 62 10.84 -6.93 8.74
C LEU A 62 12.16 -7.51 9.28
N PRO A 63 12.77 -6.97 10.37
CA PRO A 63 13.94 -7.60 10.99
C PRO A 63 13.67 -9.02 11.47
N LYS A 64 12.54 -9.26 12.15
CA LYS A 64 12.12 -10.63 12.55
C LYS A 64 11.94 -11.50 11.31
N PHE A 65 11.29 -11.00 10.27
CA PHE A 65 11.05 -11.77 9.05
C PHE A 65 12.36 -12.20 8.38
N ALA A 66 13.36 -11.31 8.35
CA ALA A 66 14.69 -11.62 7.81
C ALA A 66 15.44 -12.69 8.63
N GLN A 67 15.17 -12.81 9.93
CA GLN A 67 15.78 -13.83 10.79
C GLN A 67 15.14 -15.21 10.62
N PHE A 68 13.81 -15.26 10.44
CA PHE A 68 13.05 -16.52 10.37
C PHE A 68 12.90 -17.07 8.95
N CYS A 69 12.96 -16.22 7.92
CA CYS A 69 12.78 -16.63 6.54
C CYS A 69 14.11 -17.16 5.94
N PRO A 70 14.11 -18.33 5.26
CA PRO A 70 15.29 -18.82 4.55
C PRO A 70 15.83 -17.80 3.54
N LEU A 71 17.16 -17.74 3.39
CA LEU A 71 17.83 -16.75 2.54
C LEU A 71 17.42 -16.86 1.06
N ASP A 72 17.26 -18.07 0.54
CA ASP A 72 16.81 -18.34 -0.82
C ASP A 72 15.39 -17.80 -1.07
N GLU A 73 14.51 -17.92 -0.08
CA GLU A 73 13.16 -17.35 -0.12
C GLU A 73 13.19 -15.83 -0.04
N LEU A 74 14.06 -15.23 0.80
CA LEU A 74 14.24 -13.77 0.84
C LEU A 74 14.73 -13.22 -0.50
N ILE A 75 15.67 -13.89 -1.17
CA ILE A 75 16.16 -13.50 -2.51
C ILE A 75 15.03 -13.57 -3.54
N SER A 76 14.26 -14.66 -3.54
CA SER A 76 13.09 -14.85 -4.42
C SER A 76 12.03 -13.76 -4.21
N LEU A 77 11.77 -13.39 -2.94
CA LEU A 77 10.84 -12.32 -2.60
C LEU A 77 11.34 -10.94 -3.04
N LYS A 78 12.63 -10.66 -2.88
CA LYS A 78 13.26 -9.42 -3.38
C LYS A 78 13.07 -9.26 -4.88
N ASP A 79 13.34 -10.31 -5.67
CA ASP A 79 13.20 -10.24 -7.12
C ASP A 79 11.75 -10.03 -7.57
N LYS A 80 10.80 -10.68 -6.89
CA LYS A 80 9.35 -10.45 -7.11
C LYS A 80 8.95 -9.02 -6.77
N PHE A 81 9.45 -8.49 -5.65
CA PHE A 81 9.17 -7.12 -5.22
C PHE A 81 9.68 -6.10 -6.23
N ILE A 82 10.96 -6.19 -6.64
CA ILE A 82 11.55 -5.28 -7.63
C ILE A 82 10.77 -5.30 -8.94
N LYS A 83 10.42 -6.51 -9.43
CA LYS A 83 9.65 -6.66 -10.68
C LYS A 83 8.27 -6.01 -10.59
N THR A 84 7.60 -6.16 -9.45
CA THR A 84 6.20 -5.71 -9.27
C THR A 84 6.13 -4.21 -8.94
N LYS A 85 7.14 -3.65 -8.27
CA LYS A 85 7.18 -2.24 -7.86
C LYS A 85 6.93 -1.27 -9.01
N SER A 86 7.54 -1.52 -10.17
CA SER A 86 7.39 -0.66 -11.36
C SER A 86 6.00 -0.68 -12.00
N THR A 87 5.19 -1.70 -11.70
CA THR A 87 3.85 -1.91 -12.26
C THR A 87 2.75 -1.79 -11.21
N ALA A 88 3.10 -1.39 -9.99
CA ALA A 88 2.13 -1.16 -8.93
C ALA A 88 1.30 0.10 -9.26
N PRO A 89 0.01 0.13 -8.90
CA PRO A 89 -0.80 1.34 -8.99
C PRO A 89 -0.17 2.53 -8.24
N THR A 90 -0.42 3.75 -8.72
CA THR A 90 0.15 4.99 -8.16
C THR A 90 -0.79 5.68 -7.16
N ARG A 91 -2.05 5.23 -7.07
CA ARG A 91 -3.08 5.77 -6.17
C ARG A 91 -3.59 4.73 -5.18
N PRO A 92 -4.29 5.16 -4.10
CA PRO A 92 -4.99 4.21 -3.23
C PRO A 92 -6.14 3.54 -3.99
N HIS A 93 -6.25 2.22 -3.84
CA HIS A 93 -7.35 1.39 -4.37
C HIS A 93 -7.86 0.48 -3.25
N SER A 94 -8.65 1.04 -2.33
CA SER A 94 -9.19 0.37 -1.14
C SER A 94 -10.18 -0.75 -1.48
N GLY A 95 -10.79 -0.68 -2.67
CA GLY A 95 -11.68 -1.72 -3.20
C GLY A 95 -10.96 -2.90 -3.87
N ALA A 96 -9.63 -2.81 -4.07
CA ALA A 96 -8.86 -3.92 -4.63
C ALA A 96 -8.55 -4.97 -3.54
N PRO A 97 -8.63 -6.27 -3.84
CA PRO A 97 -8.28 -7.32 -2.88
C PRO A 97 -6.78 -7.30 -2.55
N ASP A 98 -6.46 -7.37 -1.25
CA ASP A 98 -5.09 -7.47 -0.72
C ASP A 98 -4.71 -8.90 -0.23
N THR A 99 -5.46 -9.91 -0.67
CA THR A 99 -5.30 -11.32 -0.24
C THR A 99 -4.32 -12.14 -1.08
N GLY A 100 -3.65 -11.49 -2.04
CA GLY A 100 -2.74 -12.13 -2.99
C GLY A 100 -3.45 -12.85 -4.14
N GLY A 101 -2.70 -13.67 -4.87
CA GLY A 101 -3.25 -14.52 -5.93
C GLY A 101 -3.62 -13.79 -7.23
N ILE A 102 -4.41 -14.47 -8.06
CA ILE A 102 -4.79 -13.99 -9.41
C ILE A 102 -5.73 -12.78 -9.31
N SER A 103 -6.65 -12.78 -8.34
CA SER A 103 -7.59 -11.68 -8.11
C SER A 103 -6.88 -10.36 -7.82
N GLN A 104 -5.88 -10.35 -6.92
CA GLN A 104 -5.08 -9.15 -6.63
C GLN A 104 -4.28 -8.69 -7.85
N LYS A 105 -3.70 -9.60 -8.64
CA LYS A 105 -2.96 -9.24 -9.86
C LYS A 105 -3.86 -8.58 -10.91
N VAL A 106 -5.05 -9.13 -11.13
CA VAL A 106 -6.03 -8.57 -12.08
C VAL A 106 -6.52 -7.20 -11.60
N ALA A 107 -6.84 -7.07 -10.32
CA ALA A 107 -7.25 -5.80 -9.73
C ALA A 107 -6.15 -4.75 -9.82
N GLY A 108 -4.89 -5.11 -9.52
CA GLY A 108 -3.74 -4.22 -9.66
C GLY A 108 -3.51 -3.74 -11.10
N ALA A 109 -3.68 -4.61 -12.09
CA ALA A 109 -3.58 -4.23 -13.49
C ALA A 109 -4.68 -3.25 -13.91
N ALA A 110 -5.93 -3.48 -13.48
CA ALA A 110 -7.04 -2.57 -13.74
C ALA A 110 -6.82 -1.20 -13.05
N ALA A 111 -6.39 -1.22 -11.78
CA ALA A 111 -6.05 -0.03 -11.01
C ALA A 111 -4.97 0.82 -11.69
N ALA A 112 -3.89 0.21 -12.17
CA ALA A 112 -2.82 0.92 -12.89
C ALA A 112 -3.29 1.60 -14.19
N VAL A 113 -4.26 1.01 -14.90
CA VAL A 113 -4.87 1.64 -16.08
C VAL A 113 -5.69 2.87 -15.71
N VAL A 114 -6.52 2.76 -14.65
CA VAL A 114 -7.30 3.89 -14.13
C VAL A 114 -6.38 5.03 -13.68
N ASP A 115 -5.29 4.70 -13.01
CA ASP A 115 -4.31 5.67 -12.55
C ASP A 115 -3.66 6.42 -13.71
N LYS A 116 -3.19 5.69 -14.73
CA LYS A 116 -2.59 6.30 -15.92
C LYS A 116 -3.55 7.25 -16.62
N MET A 117 -4.85 6.92 -16.71
CA MET A 117 -5.86 7.83 -17.27
C MET A 117 -6.00 9.11 -16.44
N LYS A 118 -6.07 8.99 -15.11
CA LYS A 118 -6.18 10.15 -14.20
C LYS A 118 -4.92 11.02 -14.20
N ASP A 119 -3.74 10.41 -14.24
CA ASP A 119 -2.46 11.11 -14.32
C ASP A 119 -2.37 11.95 -15.60
N THR A 120 -2.70 11.33 -16.75
CA THR A 120 -2.68 12.01 -18.06
C THR A 120 -3.68 13.18 -18.09
N ALA A 121 -4.88 13.00 -17.53
CA ALA A 121 -5.88 14.05 -17.47
C ALA A 121 -5.44 15.25 -16.59
N ARG A 122 -4.75 15.00 -15.48
CA ARG A 122 -4.19 16.06 -14.62
C ARG A 122 -3.06 16.81 -15.29
N GLU A 123 -2.14 16.10 -15.94
CA GLU A 123 -1.05 16.73 -16.70
C GLU A 123 -1.61 17.64 -17.80
N PHE A 124 -2.62 17.17 -18.55
CA PHE A 124 -3.27 17.98 -19.59
C PHE A 124 -3.89 19.28 -19.04
N VAL A 125 -4.58 19.22 -17.90
CA VAL A 125 -5.19 20.42 -17.25
C VAL A 125 -4.13 21.36 -16.66
N ALA A 126 -2.94 20.87 -16.33
CA ALA A 126 -1.84 21.68 -15.78
C ALA A 126 -0.97 22.35 -16.85
N GLU A 127 -1.09 21.95 -18.12
CA GLU A 127 -0.38 22.53 -19.27
C GLU A 127 -1.16 23.67 -19.98
N GLU A 128 -2.40 23.98 -19.55
CA GLU A 128 -3.18 25.18 -19.93
C GLU A 128 -3.00 26.35 -18.95
#